data_AF-A0A922ZMH9-F1
#
_entry.id   AF-A0A922ZMH9-F1
#
_cell.length_a   1.000
_cell.length_b   1.000
_cell.length_c   1.000
_cell.angle_alpha   90.00
_cell.angle_beta   90.00
_cell.angle_gamma   90.00
#
_symmetry.space_group_name_H-M   'P 1'
#
loop_
_entity.id
_entity.type
_entity.pdbx_description
1 polymer ?
#
loop_
_entity_poly.entity_id
_entity_poly.type
_entity_poly.pdbx_seq_one_letter_code
_entity_poly.pdbx_strand_id
1 'polypeptide(L)'
;MVRKAAFKAAIIGYLLIVIAFFVDEYFGELVGAIRFKELTAVMHFVTDFGVILLFAFIGTAALVEKKYRFVLFMVMSVLIALEVSFLLKMVFQVPRPYVLGYDQPLLLASGYAFPSMHTAVLCSLIPFQKYLFGKKTLPFIYLFFGAIVFSRMYLGVHSLSDIMAGMTVGLVSTYAILAFEKKYGFIEWFNAHITDKFELRRQVMHLCTGAAIVLLLKLQLMSTQILFAATFVGGILVLLARKIQVPFIHDLLKFFERPHHMARFPGRGSFFLVLGAALATLIFTPQIAMAAIMIMAVGDSVTNIVGRHFGKILNPFNAKKNIEGTATAIICATLAALFFVPFWPAFIASLVSMAIESIDLGLKRFQIEIDDNVMIPLVAGVVMTVMMR
;
A
#
# COMPACT_ATOMS: atom_id res chain seq x y z
N MET A 1 -10.18 3.79 28.04
CA MET A 1 -10.39 2.41 27.52
C MET A 1 -9.40 2.04 26.43
N VAL A 2 -9.32 2.75 25.30
CA VAL A 2 -8.46 2.38 24.14
C VAL A 2 -6.95 2.34 24.45
N ARG A 3 -6.38 3.34 25.14
CA ARG A 3 -4.95 3.32 25.52
C ARG A 3 -4.57 2.13 26.42
N LYS A 4 -5.44 1.76 27.36
CA LYS A 4 -5.24 0.58 28.22
C LYS A 4 -5.27 -0.71 27.39
N ALA A 5 -6.04 -0.74 26.29
CA ALA A 5 -6.06 -1.89 25.37
C ALA A 5 -4.77 -2.01 24.56
N ALA A 6 -4.23 -0.89 24.03
CA ALA A 6 -2.94 -0.88 23.32
C ALA A 6 -1.79 -1.40 24.20
N PHE A 7 -1.68 -0.88 25.43
CA PHE A 7 -0.64 -1.29 26.37
C PHE A 7 -0.74 -2.76 26.78
N LYS A 8 -1.98 -3.23 27.06
CA LYS A 8 -2.22 -4.65 27.33
C LYS A 8 -1.86 -5.55 26.15
N ALA A 9 -2.25 -5.16 24.93
CA ALA A 9 -1.93 -5.91 23.73
C ALA A 9 -0.41 -6.01 23.51
N ALA A 10 0.34 -4.94 23.77
CA ALA A 10 1.80 -4.95 23.68
C ALA A 10 2.46 -5.88 24.71
N ILE A 11 2.04 -5.83 25.99
CA ILE A 11 2.61 -6.70 27.03
C ILE A 11 2.29 -8.18 26.77
N ILE A 12 1.02 -8.48 26.53
CA ILE A 12 0.58 -9.85 26.24
C ILE A 12 1.28 -10.36 24.99
N GLY A 13 1.35 -9.52 23.95
CA GLY A 13 2.06 -9.81 22.72
C GLY A 13 3.53 -10.16 22.94
N TYR A 14 4.25 -9.34 23.71
CA TYR A 14 5.65 -9.60 24.05
C TYR A 14 5.83 -10.94 24.76
N LEU A 15 5.01 -11.24 25.77
CA LEU A 15 5.07 -12.52 26.48
C LEU A 15 4.80 -13.71 25.54
N LEU A 16 3.81 -13.60 24.66
CA LEU A 16 3.48 -14.64 23.69
C LEU A 16 4.60 -14.85 22.67
N ILE A 17 5.28 -13.78 22.22
CA ILE A 17 6.43 -13.87 21.33
C ILE A 17 7.57 -14.63 22.01
N VAL A 18 7.90 -14.29 23.27
CA VAL A 18 8.95 -14.95 24.04
C VAL A 18 8.63 -16.44 24.23
N ILE A 19 7.39 -16.77 24.61
CA ILE A 19 6.97 -18.17 24.78
C ILE A 19 7.04 -18.91 23.44
N ALA A 20 6.52 -18.31 22.36
CA ALA A 20 6.51 -18.91 21.03
C ALA A 20 7.91 -19.23 20.52
N PHE A 21 8.88 -18.35 20.79
CA PHE A 21 10.27 -18.54 20.38
C PHE A 21 10.86 -19.87 20.90
N PHE A 22 10.54 -20.26 22.14
CA PHE A 22 11.04 -21.51 22.74
C PHE A 22 10.37 -22.77 22.16
N VAL A 23 9.29 -22.63 21.39
CA VAL A 23 8.54 -23.76 20.81
C VAL A 23 8.45 -23.71 19.29
N ASP A 24 9.15 -22.78 18.64
CA ASP A 24 9.09 -22.56 17.18
C ASP A 24 9.47 -23.82 16.39
N GLU A 25 10.56 -24.48 16.80
CA GLU A 25 11.05 -25.71 16.17
C GLU A 25 10.03 -26.85 16.30
N TYR A 26 9.55 -27.10 17.53
CA TYR A 26 8.54 -28.12 17.81
C TYR A 26 7.25 -27.91 17.01
N PHE A 27 6.76 -26.66 16.93
CA PHE A 27 5.58 -26.35 16.11
C PHE A 27 5.86 -26.49 14.61
N GLY A 28 7.07 -26.16 14.14
CA GLY A 28 7.50 -26.38 12.77
C GLY A 28 7.42 -27.85 12.38
N GLU A 29 7.97 -28.75 13.19
CA GLU A 29 7.91 -30.20 12.98
C GLU A 29 6.48 -30.74 12.98
N LEU A 30 5.66 -30.32 13.96
CA LEU A 30 4.26 -30.75 14.07
C LEU A 30 3.45 -30.35 12.84
N VAL A 31 3.64 -29.11 12.36
CA VAL A 31 2.98 -28.61 11.17
C VAL A 31 3.53 -29.29 9.90
N GLY A 32 4.83 -29.61 9.88
CA GLY A 32 5.46 -30.39 8.81
C GLY A 32 4.85 -31.78 8.66
N ALA A 33 4.54 -32.45 9.77
CA ALA A 33 4.01 -33.82 9.81
C ALA A 33 2.61 -33.98 9.18
N ILE A 34 1.84 -32.90 9.08
CA ILE A 34 0.49 -32.92 8.50
C ILE A 34 0.47 -32.45 7.04
N ARG A 35 1.63 -32.33 6.39
CA ARG A 35 1.72 -31.86 5.00
C ARG A 35 1.37 -32.95 4.00
N PHE A 36 0.47 -32.64 3.08
CA PHE A 36 0.13 -33.49 1.93
C PHE A 36 -0.33 -32.61 0.75
N LYS A 37 -0.34 -33.18 -0.46
CA LYS A 37 -0.47 -32.45 -1.73
C LYS A 37 -1.74 -31.58 -1.80
N GLU A 38 -2.89 -32.15 -1.46
CA GLU A 38 -4.18 -31.49 -1.57
C GLU A 38 -4.30 -30.34 -0.56
N LEU A 39 -3.88 -30.56 0.69
CA LEU A 39 -3.87 -29.50 1.71
C LEU A 39 -2.86 -28.40 1.36
N THR A 40 -1.73 -28.75 0.75
CA THR A 40 -0.75 -27.76 0.26
C THR A 40 -1.37 -26.84 -0.79
N ALA A 41 -2.11 -27.38 -1.76
CA ALA A 41 -2.81 -26.56 -2.76
C ALA A 41 -3.84 -25.62 -2.11
N VAL A 42 -4.58 -26.10 -1.12
CA VAL A 42 -5.51 -25.27 -0.33
C VAL A 42 -4.76 -24.16 0.41
N MET A 43 -3.63 -24.46 1.04
CA MET A 43 -2.86 -23.48 1.82
C MET A 43 -2.23 -22.40 0.94
N HIS A 44 -1.78 -22.75 -0.28
CA HIS A 44 -1.37 -21.75 -1.29
C HIS A 44 -2.53 -20.83 -1.65
N PHE A 45 -3.69 -21.39 -2.01
CA PHE A 45 -4.88 -20.59 -2.34
C PHE A 45 -5.28 -19.65 -1.19
N VAL A 46 -5.30 -20.18 0.05
CA VAL A 46 -5.66 -19.42 1.24
C VAL A 46 -4.66 -18.29 1.48
N THR A 47 -3.35 -18.51 1.34
CA THR A 47 -2.39 -17.42 1.58
C THR A 47 -2.39 -16.37 0.47
N ASP A 48 -2.54 -16.77 -0.80
CA ASP A 48 -2.42 -15.85 -1.94
C ASP A 48 -3.66 -14.96 -2.05
N PHE A 49 -4.85 -15.53 -1.85
CA PHE A 49 -6.11 -14.82 -2.03
C PHE A 49 -6.78 -14.42 -0.73
N GLY A 50 -6.52 -15.11 0.39
CA GLY A 50 -7.31 -14.94 1.62
C GLY A 50 -7.29 -13.51 2.16
N VAL A 51 -6.13 -12.86 2.19
CA VAL A 51 -6.05 -11.46 2.63
C VAL A 51 -6.89 -10.56 1.72
N ILE A 52 -6.74 -10.68 0.40
CA ILE A 52 -7.45 -9.86 -0.59
C ILE A 52 -8.97 -10.06 -0.50
N LEU A 53 -9.42 -11.31 -0.44
CA LEU A 53 -10.84 -11.66 -0.33
C LEU A 53 -11.45 -11.08 0.95
N LEU A 54 -10.72 -11.13 2.06
CA LEU A 54 -11.16 -10.53 3.31
C LEU A 54 -11.26 -9.01 3.23
N PHE A 55 -10.28 -8.33 2.61
CA PHE A 55 -10.35 -6.88 2.36
C PHE A 55 -11.52 -6.51 1.46
N ALA A 56 -11.72 -7.25 0.38
CA ALA A 56 -12.83 -7.02 -0.54
C ALA A 56 -14.17 -7.19 0.18
N PHE A 57 -14.31 -8.24 1.00
CA PHE A 57 -15.52 -8.49 1.79
C PHE A 57 -15.78 -7.38 2.82
N ILE A 58 -14.81 -7.08 3.70
CA ILE A 58 -14.95 -6.08 4.76
C ILE A 58 -15.13 -4.68 4.16
N GLY A 59 -14.35 -4.35 3.13
CA GLY A 59 -14.42 -3.07 2.42
C GLY A 59 -15.76 -2.87 1.73
N THR A 60 -16.25 -3.87 0.97
CA THR A 60 -17.56 -3.80 0.31
C THR A 60 -18.69 -3.67 1.32
N ALA A 61 -18.69 -4.48 2.39
CA ALA A 61 -19.68 -4.39 3.45
C ALA A 61 -19.67 -2.98 4.10
N ALA A 62 -18.50 -2.40 4.33
CA ALA A 62 -18.39 -1.05 4.89
C ALA A 62 -18.88 0.04 3.92
N LEU A 63 -18.63 -0.10 2.62
CA LEU A 63 -19.09 0.84 1.59
C LEU A 63 -20.61 0.78 1.40
N VAL A 64 -21.19 -0.42 1.37
CA VAL A 64 -22.66 -0.62 1.28
C VAL A 64 -23.36 0.04 2.48
N GLU A 65 -22.80 -0.13 3.67
CA GLU A 65 -23.26 0.49 4.90
C GLU A 65 -22.91 1.99 5.02
N LYS A 66 -22.27 2.58 4.00
CA LYS A 66 -21.82 3.99 3.94
C LYS A 66 -20.91 4.38 5.11
N LYS A 67 -20.17 3.42 5.67
CA LYS A 67 -19.24 3.60 6.79
C LYS A 67 -17.87 4.10 6.31
N TYR A 68 -17.82 5.21 5.59
CA TYR A 68 -16.57 5.72 4.98
C TYR A 68 -15.48 6.05 6.00
N ARG A 69 -15.84 6.62 7.17
CA ARG A 69 -14.89 6.88 8.27
C ARG A 69 -14.20 5.60 8.75
N PHE A 70 -14.94 4.49 8.76
CA PHE A 70 -14.41 3.19 9.14
C PHE A 70 -13.41 2.65 8.11
N VAL A 71 -13.74 2.76 6.82
CA VAL A 71 -12.83 2.35 5.74
C VAL A 71 -11.51 3.10 5.84
N LEU A 72 -11.56 4.41 6.11
CA LEU A 72 -10.36 5.22 6.31
C LEU A 72 -9.50 4.69 7.47
N PHE A 73 -10.09 4.46 8.66
CA PHE A 73 -9.34 3.93 9.81
C PHE A 73 -8.77 2.54 9.61
N MET A 74 -9.49 1.70 8.87
CA MET A 74 -9.04 0.37 8.51
C MET A 74 -7.81 0.46 7.63
N VAL A 75 -7.85 1.27 6.56
CA VAL A 75 -6.71 1.49 5.67
C VAL A 75 -5.52 2.07 6.43
N MET A 76 -5.72 3.09 7.26
CA MET A 76 -4.64 3.68 8.07
C MET A 76 -4.01 2.64 9.03
N SER A 77 -4.82 1.80 9.68
CA SER A 77 -4.33 0.75 10.58
C SER A 77 -3.47 -0.27 9.86
N VAL A 78 -3.88 -0.65 8.66
CA VAL A 78 -3.16 -1.61 7.82
C VAL A 78 -1.85 -1.01 7.35
N LEU A 79 -1.84 0.25 6.90
CA LEU A 79 -0.63 0.95 6.47
C LEU A 79 0.38 1.07 7.61
N ILE A 80 -0.06 1.45 8.82
CA ILE A 80 0.83 1.50 9.99
C ILE A 80 1.34 0.10 10.36
N ALA A 81 0.48 -0.92 10.35
CA ALA A 81 0.90 -2.29 10.67
C ALA A 81 1.94 -2.82 9.67
N LEU A 82 1.76 -2.55 8.38
CA LEU A 82 2.72 -2.90 7.34
C LEU A 82 4.04 -2.15 7.52
N GLU A 83 3.97 -0.85 7.76
CA GLU A 83 5.16 0.00 7.94
C GLU A 83 5.98 -0.45 9.15
N VAL A 84 5.33 -0.59 10.32
CA VAL A 84 6.00 -1.09 11.53
C VAL A 84 6.59 -2.47 11.28
N SER A 85 5.86 -3.37 10.61
CA SER A 85 6.39 -4.70 10.28
C SER A 85 7.62 -4.64 9.38
N PHE A 86 7.64 -3.75 8.40
CA PHE A 86 8.79 -3.56 7.51
C PHE A 86 10.01 -3.06 8.28
N LEU A 87 9.83 -2.03 9.12
CA LEU A 87 10.91 -1.50 9.95
C LEU A 87 11.47 -2.59 10.89
N LEU A 88 10.61 -3.37 11.53
CA LEU A 88 11.03 -4.47 12.39
C LEU A 88 11.78 -5.56 11.62
N LYS A 89 11.39 -5.86 10.37
CA LYS A 89 12.15 -6.79 9.49
C LYS A 89 13.57 -6.30 9.29
N MET A 90 13.76 -5.01 9.01
CA MET A 90 15.08 -4.43 8.77
C MET A 90 15.94 -4.37 10.03
N VAL A 91 15.33 -4.19 11.20
CA VAL A 91 16.03 -4.16 12.50
C VAL A 91 16.45 -5.55 12.94
N PHE A 92 15.54 -6.53 12.92
CA PHE A 92 15.80 -7.85 13.51
C PHE A 92 16.40 -8.85 12.54
N GLN A 93 16.15 -8.70 11.23
CA GLN A 93 16.77 -9.50 10.18
C GLN A 93 16.66 -11.02 10.38
N VAL A 94 15.58 -11.48 11.02
CA VAL A 94 15.41 -12.89 11.39
C VAL A 94 15.32 -13.75 10.12
N PRO A 95 16.21 -14.75 9.95
CA PRO A 95 16.14 -15.67 8.82
C PRO A 95 14.89 -16.54 8.92
N ARG A 96 14.40 -17.01 7.77
CA ARG A 96 13.18 -17.83 7.71
C ARG A 96 13.42 -19.25 8.23
N PRO A 97 12.37 -19.96 8.68
CA PRO A 97 12.47 -21.33 9.20
C PRO A 97 13.33 -22.26 8.34
N TYR A 98 13.10 -22.25 7.02
CA TYR A 98 13.82 -23.09 6.09
C TYR A 98 15.30 -22.74 5.90
N VAL A 99 15.71 -21.51 6.19
CA VAL A 99 17.12 -21.11 6.14
C VAL A 99 17.88 -21.70 7.34
N LEU A 100 17.19 -21.87 8.45
CA LEU A 100 17.73 -22.43 9.67
C LEU A 100 17.69 -23.97 9.71
N GLY A 101 17.09 -24.61 8.70
CA GLY A 101 17.15 -26.05 8.47
C GLY A 101 16.12 -26.89 9.23
N TYR A 102 15.28 -26.29 10.05
CA TYR A 102 14.25 -27.00 10.82
C TYR A 102 12.88 -27.09 10.13
N ASP A 103 12.74 -26.55 8.90
CA ASP A 103 11.52 -26.71 8.11
C ASP A 103 11.79 -26.73 6.60
N GLN A 104 11.03 -27.51 5.83
CA GLN A 104 11.12 -27.54 4.37
C GLN A 104 10.14 -26.53 3.74
N PRO A 105 10.59 -25.61 2.87
CA PRO A 105 9.72 -24.58 2.33
C PRO A 105 8.82 -25.14 1.22
N LEU A 106 7.51 -24.97 1.38
CA LEU A 106 6.53 -25.20 0.31
C LEU A 106 6.24 -23.89 -0.47
N LEU A 107 6.63 -22.75 0.09
CA LEU A 107 6.59 -21.44 -0.57
C LEU A 107 7.93 -20.73 -0.35
N LEU A 108 8.51 -20.18 -1.41
CA LEU A 108 9.68 -19.31 -1.28
C LEU A 108 9.21 -17.87 -1.10
N ALA A 109 9.78 -17.18 -0.11
CA ALA A 109 9.45 -15.80 0.18
C ALA A 109 10.73 -14.97 0.33
N SER A 110 10.77 -13.80 -0.30
CA SER A 110 11.91 -12.89 -0.20
C SER A 110 11.96 -12.18 1.17
N GLY A 111 13.16 -11.77 1.57
CA GLY A 111 13.39 -10.99 2.79
C GLY A 111 13.20 -11.76 4.10
N TYR A 112 13.26 -11.02 5.22
CA TYR A 112 13.26 -11.55 6.59
C TYR A 112 11.91 -12.11 7.04
N ALA A 113 11.93 -13.02 8.01
CA ALA A 113 10.75 -13.72 8.54
C ALA A 113 9.95 -12.84 9.51
N PHE A 114 10.62 -12.24 10.49
CA PHE A 114 9.99 -11.55 11.61
C PHE A 114 9.66 -10.08 11.31
N PRO A 115 8.46 -9.55 11.64
CA PRO A 115 7.23 -10.27 11.94
C PRO A 115 6.48 -10.71 10.67
N SER A 116 5.48 -11.57 10.79
CA SER A 116 4.59 -11.93 9.68
C SER A 116 3.69 -10.75 9.30
N MET A 117 3.92 -10.16 8.12
CA MET A 117 3.09 -9.07 7.58
C MET A 117 1.64 -9.50 7.27
N HIS A 118 1.43 -10.74 6.81
CA HIS A 118 0.07 -11.26 6.59
C HIS A 118 -0.71 -11.26 7.90
N THR A 119 -0.09 -11.73 8.98
CA THR A 119 -0.70 -11.74 10.31
C THR A 119 -0.92 -10.33 10.83
N ALA A 120 0.05 -9.42 10.67
CA ALA A 120 -0.10 -8.03 11.09
C ALA A 120 -1.27 -7.32 10.41
N VAL A 121 -1.39 -7.48 9.09
CA VAL A 121 -2.49 -6.95 8.31
C VAL A 121 -3.82 -7.51 8.81
N LEU A 122 -3.94 -8.84 8.94
CA LEU A 122 -5.17 -9.45 9.43
C LEU A 122 -5.53 -8.94 10.82
N CYS A 123 -4.62 -9.04 11.78
CA CYS A 123 -4.88 -8.63 13.17
C CYS A 123 -5.20 -7.15 13.32
N SER A 124 -4.77 -6.29 12.39
CA SER A 124 -5.19 -4.88 12.36
C SER A 124 -6.70 -4.71 12.09
N LEU A 125 -7.36 -5.67 11.44
CA LEU A 125 -8.78 -5.65 11.11
C LEU A 125 -9.68 -6.14 12.26
N ILE A 126 -9.14 -6.88 13.24
CA ILE A 126 -9.94 -7.50 14.32
C ILE A 126 -10.69 -6.46 15.17
N PRO A 127 -10.07 -5.35 15.63
CA PRO A 127 -10.77 -4.36 16.46
C PRO A 127 -11.94 -3.68 15.73
N PHE A 128 -11.93 -3.71 14.41
CA PHE A 128 -12.92 -3.08 13.53
C PHE A 128 -14.20 -3.90 13.36
N GLN A 129 -14.19 -5.20 13.62
CA GLN A 129 -15.37 -6.06 13.43
C GLN A 129 -16.64 -5.52 14.15
N LYS A 130 -16.47 -4.94 15.35
CA LYS A 130 -17.60 -4.47 16.18
C LYS A 130 -18.28 -3.25 15.58
N TYR A 131 -17.53 -2.46 14.83
CA TYR A 131 -18.05 -1.30 14.12
C TYR A 131 -18.83 -1.72 12.87
N LEU A 132 -18.42 -2.80 12.21
CA LEU A 132 -19.06 -3.28 10.99
C LEU A 132 -20.28 -4.17 11.28
N PHE A 133 -20.13 -5.16 12.17
CA PHE A 133 -21.10 -6.21 12.44
C PHE A 133 -21.77 -6.12 13.83
N GLY A 134 -21.48 -5.07 14.61
CA GLY A 134 -22.04 -4.87 15.94
C GLY A 134 -21.51 -5.87 16.98
N LYS A 135 -22.37 -6.31 17.90
CA LYS A 135 -22.00 -7.32 18.92
C LYS A 135 -21.92 -8.74 18.37
N LYS A 136 -22.38 -8.98 17.13
CA LYS A 136 -22.34 -10.29 16.49
C LYS A 136 -20.89 -10.58 16.08
N THR A 137 -20.24 -11.49 16.77
CA THR A 137 -19.01 -12.11 16.28
C THR A 137 -19.39 -13.02 15.12
N LEU A 138 -18.69 -12.89 14.01
CA LEU A 138 -18.87 -13.75 12.84
C LEU A 138 -17.80 -14.84 12.91
N PRO A 139 -18.12 -16.07 13.38
CA PRO A 139 -17.12 -17.11 13.65
C PRO A 139 -16.33 -17.48 12.39
N PHE A 140 -16.98 -17.41 11.23
CA PHE A 140 -16.36 -17.67 9.93
C PHE A 140 -15.21 -16.70 9.62
N ILE A 141 -15.27 -15.44 10.09
CA ILE A 141 -14.17 -14.48 9.91
C ILE A 141 -12.96 -14.99 10.68
N TYR A 142 -13.12 -15.39 11.93
CA TYR A 142 -12.02 -15.91 12.74
C TYR A 142 -11.47 -17.24 12.23
N LEU A 143 -12.33 -18.11 11.69
CA LEU A 143 -11.90 -19.32 11.01
C LEU A 143 -11.01 -19.00 9.81
N PHE A 144 -11.42 -18.04 8.98
CA PHE A 144 -10.66 -17.62 7.81
C PHE A 144 -9.33 -16.96 8.18
N PHE A 145 -9.33 -16.13 9.23
CA PHE A 145 -8.10 -15.59 9.82
C PHE A 145 -7.16 -16.70 10.29
N GLY A 146 -7.69 -17.68 11.03
CA GLY A 146 -6.94 -18.84 11.49
C GLY A 146 -6.33 -19.60 10.33
N ALA A 147 -7.10 -19.82 9.25
CA ALA A 147 -6.63 -20.51 8.05
C ALA A 147 -5.47 -19.76 7.36
N ILE A 148 -5.56 -18.42 7.22
CA ILE A 148 -4.48 -17.63 6.60
C ILE A 148 -3.24 -17.59 7.50
N VAL A 149 -3.41 -17.43 8.80
CA VAL A 149 -2.28 -17.44 9.73
C VAL A 149 -1.59 -18.80 9.74
N PHE A 150 -2.38 -19.87 9.79
CA PHE A 150 -1.90 -21.24 9.75
C PHE A 150 -1.21 -21.56 8.44
N SER A 151 -1.72 -21.09 7.29
CA SER A 151 -1.08 -21.34 6.00
C SER A 151 0.35 -20.80 5.92
N ARG A 152 0.68 -19.73 6.66
CA ARG A 152 2.06 -19.18 6.71
C ARG A 152 3.05 -20.12 7.43
N MET A 153 2.60 -20.79 8.48
CA MET A 153 3.40 -21.83 9.15
C MET A 153 3.41 -23.11 8.31
N TYR A 154 2.26 -23.49 7.77
CA TYR A 154 2.11 -24.68 6.92
C TYR A 154 3.04 -24.64 5.71
N LEU A 155 3.18 -23.49 5.05
CA LEU A 155 4.04 -23.34 3.88
C LEU A 155 5.53 -23.15 4.23
N GLY A 156 5.87 -23.15 5.52
CA GLY A 156 7.24 -23.12 6.04
C GLY A 156 7.93 -21.75 5.94
N VAL A 157 7.17 -20.67 5.77
CA VAL A 157 7.72 -19.33 5.55
C VAL A 157 7.83 -18.48 6.81
N HIS A 158 7.16 -18.88 7.90
CA HIS A 158 7.12 -18.17 9.18
C HIS A 158 7.04 -19.14 10.36
N SER A 159 7.71 -18.81 11.46
CA SER A 159 7.60 -19.54 12.73
C SER A 159 6.42 -19.04 13.58
N LEU A 160 6.12 -19.68 14.70
CA LEU A 160 5.03 -19.25 15.59
C LEU A 160 5.34 -17.87 16.21
N SER A 161 6.59 -17.58 16.56
CA SER A 161 7.00 -16.28 17.08
C SER A 161 6.83 -15.15 16.06
N ASP A 162 7.10 -15.40 14.77
CA ASP A 162 6.81 -14.45 13.68
C ASP A 162 5.31 -14.10 13.62
N ILE A 163 4.46 -15.11 13.80
CA ILE A 163 3.00 -14.95 13.82
C ILE A 163 2.56 -14.15 15.04
N MET A 164 3.04 -14.48 16.24
CA MET A 164 2.70 -13.74 17.47
C MET A 164 3.15 -12.28 17.39
N ALA A 165 4.32 -12.02 16.80
CA ALA A 165 4.81 -10.68 16.57
C ALA A 165 3.94 -9.91 15.57
N GLY A 166 3.56 -10.55 14.46
CA GLY A 166 2.62 -9.97 13.50
C GLY A 166 1.29 -9.61 14.17
N MET A 167 0.72 -10.52 14.97
CA MET A 167 -0.52 -10.28 15.72
C MET A 167 -0.40 -9.05 16.64
N THR A 168 0.71 -8.96 17.36
CA THR A 168 1.01 -7.84 18.26
C THR A 168 1.08 -6.51 17.50
N VAL A 169 1.84 -6.47 16.40
CA VAL A 169 1.98 -5.28 15.56
C VAL A 169 0.62 -4.83 15.03
N GLY A 170 -0.19 -5.75 14.50
CA GLY A 170 -1.52 -5.45 13.97
C GLY A 170 -2.45 -4.83 15.02
N LEU A 171 -2.57 -5.46 16.19
CA LEU A 171 -3.45 -5.00 17.26
C LEU A 171 -2.97 -3.65 17.84
N VAL A 172 -1.68 -3.50 18.10
CA VAL A 172 -1.10 -2.27 18.64
C VAL A 172 -1.30 -1.11 17.66
N SER A 173 -1.08 -1.33 16.35
CA SER A 173 -1.27 -0.31 15.32
C SER A 173 -2.70 0.22 15.29
N THR A 174 -3.69 -0.67 15.30
CA THR A 174 -5.10 -0.27 15.32
C THR A 174 -5.50 0.45 16.59
N TYR A 175 -5.11 -0.08 17.77
CA TYR A 175 -5.43 0.60 19.03
C TYR A 175 -4.72 1.94 19.18
N ALA A 176 -3.51 2.09 18.62
CA ALA A 176 -2.78 3.36 18.60
C ALA A 176 -3.56 4.40 17.78
N ILE A 177 -3.99 4.07 16.57
CA ILE A 177 -4.81 4.97 15.72
C ILE A 177 -6.14 5.31 16.38
N LEU A 178 -6.86 4.32 16.91
CA LEU A 178 -8.13 4.59 17.59
C LEU A 178 -7.95 5.46 18.85
N ALA A 179 -6.84 5.30 19.56
CA ALA A 179 -6.51 6.13 20.71
C ALA A 179 -6.10 7.55 20.30
N PHE A 180 -5.39 7.67 19.18
CA PHE A 180 -5.01 8.94 18.56
C PHE A 180 -6.25 9.71 18.12
N GLU A 181 -7.14 9.08 17.35
CA GLU A 181 -8.40 9.68 16.93
C GLU A 181 -9.24 10.10 18.13
N LYS A 182 -9.41 9.22 19.12
CA LYS A 182 -10.21 9.55 20.30
C LYS A 182 -9.64 10.75 21.08
N LYS A 183 -8.31 10.94 21.07
CA LYS A 183 -7.67 12.02 21.82
C LYS A 183 -7.66 13.33 21.05
N TYR A 184 -7.43 13.29 19.74
CA TYR A 184 -7.16 14.48 18.94
C TYR A 184 -8.28 14.83 17.95
N GLY A 185 -9.27 13.96 17.73
CA GLY A 185 -10.34 14.17 16.75
C GLY A 185 -9.77 14.45 15.37
N PHE A 186 -8.79 13.63 14.94
CA PHE A 186 -8.02 13.91 13.73
C PHE A 186 -8.90 13.92 12.49
N ILE A 187 -9.94 13.10 12.38
CA ILE A 187 -10.84 13.17 11.23
C ILE A 187 -11.67 14.44 11.22
N GLU A 188 -12.24 14.85 12.36
CA GLU A 188 -12.97 16.12 12.44
C GLU A 188 -12.05 17.28 12.06
N TRP A 189 -10.84 17.28 12.62
CA TRP A 189 -9.81 18.24 12.28
C TRP A 189 -9.44 18.20 10.79
N PHE A 190 -9.15 17.03 10.25
CA PHE A 190 -8.75 16.83 8.85
C PHE A 190 -9.86 17.32 7.90
N ASN A 191 -11.11 16.92 8.13
CA ASN A 191 -12.24 17.38 7.34
C ASN A 191 -12.47 18.89 7.43
N ALA A 192 -12.15 19.51 8.56
CA ALA A 192 -12.21 20.97 8.72
C ALA A 192 -11.07 21.70 7.99
N HIS A 193 -9.93 21.04 7.74
CA HIS A 193 -8.75 21.62 7.09
C HIS A 193 -8.61 21.24 5.60
N ILE A 194 -9.35 20.24 5.12
CA ILE A 194 -9.47 19.96 3.69
C ILE A 194 -10.40 20.99 3.03
N THR A 195 -9.79 21.99 2.41
CA THR A 195 -10.43 23.04 1.62
C THR A 195 -10.80 22.58 0.21
N ASP A 196 -9.95 21.80 -0.46
CA ASP A 196 -10.15 21.36 -1.85
C ASP A 196 -10.51 19.86 -1.93
N LYS A 197 -11.79 19.57 -1.71
CA LYS A 197 -12.34 18.19 -1.77
C LYS A 197 -12.20 17.57 -3.18
N PHE A 198 -12.20 18.39 -4.23
CA PHE A 198 -12.05 17.90 -5.60
C PHE A 198 -10.65 17.35 -5.79
N GLU A 199 -9.61 18.13 -5.43
CA GLU A 199 -8.23 17.69 -5.58
C GLU A 199 -7.92 16.52 -4.64
N LEU A 200 -8.45 16.50 -3.40
CA LEU A 200 -8.33 15.34 -2.51
C LEU A 200 -8.83 14.07 -3.20
N ARG A 201 -10.03 14.11 -3.79
CA ARG A 201 -10.61 12.96 -4.49
C ARG A 201 -9.73 12.50 -5.65
N ARG A 202 -9.23 13.44 -6.48
CA ARG A 202 -8.36 13.13 -7.62
C ARG A 202 -7.08 12.42 -7.16
N GLN A 203 -6.47 12.91 -6.09
CA GLN A 203 -5.24 12.35 -5.53
C GLN A 203 -5.47 10.98 -4.88
N VAL A 204 -6.60 10.78 -4.19
CA VAL A 204 -6.99 9.45 -3.69
C VAL A 204 -7.13 8.45 -4.84
N MET A 205 -7.78 8.82 -5.95
CA MET A 205 -7.87 7.94 -7.12
C MET A 205 -6.51 7.67 -7.77
N HIS A 206 -5.64 8.67 -7.86
CA HIS A 206 -4.29 8.52 -8.38
C HIS A 206 -3.50 7.49 -7.56
N LEU A 207 -3.48 7.66 -6.23
CA LEU A 207 -2.87 6.71 -5.30
C LEU A 207 -3.47 5.30 -5.42
N CYS A 208 -4.80 5.17 -5.40
CA CYS A 208 -5.49 3.89 -5.50
C CYS A 208 -5.19 3.17 -6.82
N THR A 209 -5.15 3.90 -7.93
CA THR A 209 -4.84 3.32 -9.25
C THR A 209 -3.41 2.81 -9.31
N GLY A 210 -2.43 3.61 -8.84
CA GLY A 210 -1.04 3.18 -8.79
C GLY A 210 -0.83 1.96 -7.89
N ALA A 211 -1.42 1.97 -6.70
CA ALA A 211 -1.36 0.83 -5.78
C ALA A 211 -2.04 -0.43 -6.34
N ALA A 212 -3.17 -0.28 -7.04
CA ALA A 212 -3.86 -1.38 -7.70
C ALA A 212 -3.02 -2.00 -8.81
N ILE A 213 -2.38 -1.18 -9.65
CA ILE A 213 -1.46 -1.67 -10.69
C ILE A 213 -0.34 -2.50 -10.06
N VAL A 214 0.32 -1.98 -9.02
CA VAL A 214 1.42 -2.67 -8.33
C VAL A 214 0.94 -3.98 -7.70
N LEU A 215 -0.25 -3.99 -7.10
CA LEU A 215 -0.86 -5.21 -6.56
C LEU A 215 -1.11 -6.25 -7.64
N LEU A 216 -1.71 -5.85 -8.77
CA LEU A 216 -2.01 -6.76 -9.88
C LEU A 216 -0.75 -7.30 -10.56
N LEU A 217 0.31 -6.49 -10.67
CA LEU A 217 1.63 -6.92 -11.12
C LEU A 217 2.23 -7.96 -10.16
N LYS A 218 2.15 -7.70 -8.86
CA LYS A 218 2.67 -8.61 -7.83
C LYS A 218 1.95 -9.96 -7.81
N LEU A 219 0.64 -9.96 -8.09
CA LEU A 219 -0.19 -11.15 -8.20
C LEU A 219 -0.09 -11.84 -9.57
N GLN A 220 0.73 -11.32 -10.49
CA GLN A 220 0.88 -11.83 -11.86
C GLN A 220 -0.43 -11.84 -12.68
N LEU A 221 -1.43 -11.06 -12.26
CA LEU A 221 -2.68 -10.86 -12.98
C LEU A 221 -2.57 -9.80 -14.08
N MET A 222 -1.53 -8.96 -13.98
CA MET A 222 -1.24 -7.90 -14.92
C MET A 222 0.20 -8.08 -15.41
N SER A 223 0.39 -7.94 -16.72
CA SER A 223 1.68 -7.98 -17.37
C SER A 223 1.98 -6.65 -18.06
N THR A 224 3.23 -6.44 -18.46
CA THR A 224 3.64 -5.26 -19.23
C THR A 224 2.78 -5.11 -20.49
N GLN A 225 2.50 -6.20 -21.22
CA GLN A 225 1.66 -6.18 -22.41
C GLN A 225 0.23 -5.73 -22.11
N ILE A 226 -0.35 -6.17 -20.99
CA ILE A 226 -1.70 -5.76 -20.56
C ILE A 226 -1.71 -4.27 -20.22
N LEU A 227 -0.68 -3.73 -19.57
CA LEU A 227 -0.56 -2.29 -19.28
C LEU A 227 -0.48 -1.45 -20.57
N PHE A 228 0.29 -1.90 -21.57
CA PHE A 228 0.34 -1.23 -22.88
C PHE A 228 -1.00 -1.33 -23.62
N ALA A 229 -1.65 -2.49 -23.60
CA ALA A 229 -2.98 -2.65 -24.17
C ALA A 229 -4.00 -1.73 -23.49
N ALA A 230 -3.98 -1.65 -22.15
CA ALA A 230 -4.83 -0.74 -21.39
C ALA A 230 -4.56 0.73 -21.73
N THR A 231 -3.29 1.10 -21.92
CA THR A 231 -2.91 2.45 -22.36
C THR A 231 -3.42 2.76 -23.77
N PHE A 232 -3.29 1.82 -24.70
CA PHE A 232 -3.77 1.96 -26.07
C PHE A 232 -5.30 2.10 -26.13
N VAL A 233 -6.03 1.21 -25.45
CA VAL A 233 -7.49 1.28 -25.31
C VAL A 233 -7.90 2.58 -24.64
N GLY A 234 -7.22 2.98 -23.56
CA GLY A 234 -7.44 4.26 -22.88
C GLY A 234 -7.28 5.45 -23.82
N GLY A 235 -6.25 5.45 -24.68
CA GLY A 235 -6.04 6.48 -25.70
C GLY A 235 -7.19 6.56 -26.70
N ILE A 236 -7.70 5.42 -27.19
CA ILE A 236 -8.88 5.38 -28.06
C ILE A 236 -10.10 5.95 -27.34
N LEU A 237 -10.34 5.53 -26.09
CA LEU A 237 -11.46 6.00 -25.28
C LEU A 237 -11.41 7.53 -25.05
N VAL A 238 -10.22 8.09 -24.80
CA VAL A 238 -10.02 9.54 -24.69
C VAL A 238 -10.41 10.24 -26.00
N LEU A 239 -9.95 9.73 -27.15
CA LEU A 239 -10.27 10.31 -28.46
C LEU A 239 -11.76 10.24 -28.77
N LEU A 240 -12.41 9.13 -28.40
CA LEU A 240 -13.85 8.95 -28.54
C LEU A 240 -14.62 9.88 -27.59
N ALA A 241 -14.21 10.02 -26.34
CA ALA A 241 -14.85 10.87 -25.35
C ALA A 241 -14.83 12.37 -25.73
N ARG A 242 -13.89 12.79 -26.59
CA ARG A 242 -13.89 14.14 -27.18
C ARG A 242 -15.00 14.37 -28.20
N LYS A 243 -15.48 13.31 -28.85
CA LYS A 243 -16.49 13.37 -29.93
C LYS A 243 -17.87 12.91 -29.47
N ILE A 244 -17.92 11.90 -28.60
CA ILE A 244 -19.13 11.22 -28.16
C ILE A 244 -19.25 11.40 -26.64
N GLN A 245 -20.27 12.15 -26.21
CA GLN A 245 -20.59 12.30 -24.79
C GLN A 245 -21.53 11.18 -24.36
N VAL A 246 -20.96 10.07 -23.86
CA VAL A 246 -21.74 9.04 -23.18
C VAL A 246 -22.04 9.54 -21.76
N PRO A 247 -23.32 9.73 -21.36
CA PRO A 247 -23.66 10.44 -20.11
C PRO A 247 -22.94 9.91 -18.87
N PHE A 248 -22.96 8.59 -18.65
CA PHE A 248 -22.30 7.97 -17.50
C PHE A 248 -20.77 8.17 -17.50
N ILE A 249 -20.12 7.99 -18.65
CA ILE A 249 -18.65 8.15 -18.77
C ILE A 249 -18.27 9.62 -18.58
N HIS A 250 -19.05 10.54 -19.16
CA HIS A 250 -18.83 11.98 -19.04
C HIS A 250 -18.98 12.46 -17.60
N ASP A 251 -19.98 11.99 -16.88
CA ASP A 251 -20.19 12.35 -15.47
C ASP A 251 -19.08 11.77 -14.59
N LEU A 252 -18.64 10.53 -14.84
CA LEU A 252 -17.49 9.93 -14.17
C LEU A 252 -16.19 10.74 -14.43
N LEU A 253 -15.96 11.14 -15.67
CA LEU A 253 -14.79 11.94 -16.05
C LEU A 253 -14.84 13.34 -15.42
N LYS A 254 -16.00 14.02 -15.42
CA LYS A 254 -16.19 15.30 -14.71
C LYS A 254 -15.94 15.18 -13.21
N PHE A 255 -16.22 14.02 -12.64
CA PHE A 255 -15.96 13.77 -11.22
C PHE A 255 -14.45 13.73 -10.94
N PHE A 256 -13.61 13.19 -11.81
CA PHE A 256 -12.16 13.05 -11.50
C PHE A 256 -11.24 14.03 -12.23
N GLU A 257 -11.65 14.57 -13.37
CA GLU A 257 -10.80 15.35 -14.28
C GLU A 257 -11.02 16.86 -14.14
N ARG A 258 -9.94 17.64 -14.28
CA ARG A 258 -10.03 19.10 -14.15
C ARG A 258 -10.82 19.70 -15.32
N PRO A 259 -11.63 20.75 -15.09
CA PRO A 259 -12.48 21.33 -16.14
C PRO A 259 -11.73 21.77 -17.41
N HIS A 260 -10.50 22.28 -17.28
CA HIS A 260 -9.68 22.71 -18.42
C HIS A 260 -9.10 21.54 -19.24
N HIS A 261 -8.91 20.37 -18.61
CA HIS A 261 -8.47 19.17 -19.32
C HIS A 261 -9.63 18.47 -20.01
N MET A 262 -10.86 18.53 -19.46
CA MET A 262 -12.05 17.91 -20.07
C MET A 262 -12.26 18.29 -21.54
N ALA A 263 -11.95 19.53 -21.94
CA ALA A 263 -12.11 19.99 -23.32
C ALA A 263 -11.00 19.50 -24.28
N ARG A 264 -9.77 19.27 -23.77
CA ARG A 264 -8.60 18.95 -24.60
C ARG A 264 -8.19 17.48 -24.53
N PHE A 265 -8.15 16.93 -23.32
CA PHE A 265 -7.71 15.57 -23.01
C PHE A 265 -8.44 15.08 -21.74
N PRO A 266 -9.69 14.57 -21.87
CA PRO A 266 -10.41 14.02 -20.73
C PRO A 266 -9.72 12.75 -20.20
N GLY A 267 -9.57 12.62 -18.88
CA GLY A 267 -8.88 11.47 -18.27
C GLY A 267 -7.35 11.50 -18.38
N ARG A 268 -6.77 12.67 -18.67
CA ARG A 268 -5.33 12.87 -18.86
C ARG A 268 -4.50 12.28 -17.72
N GLY A 269 -4.90 12.53 -16.46
CA GLY A 269 -4.14 12.08 -15.29
C GLY A 269 -4.02 10.56 -15.22
N SER A 270 -5.14 9.85 -15.35
CA SER A 270 -5.15 8.39 -15.31
C SER A 270 -4.45 7.77 -16.52
N PHE A 271 -4.57 8.38 -17.70
CA PHE A 271 -3.87 7.93 -18.90
C PHE A 271 -2.35 7.95 -18.70
N PHE A 272 -1.79 9.08 -18.27
CA PHE A 272 -0.35 9.21 -18.09
C PHE A 272 0.19 8.38 -16.93
N LEU A 273 -0.61 8.15 -15.88
CA LEU A 273 -0.28 7.21 -14.79
C LEU A 273 -0.07 5.79 -15.34
N VAL A 274 -1.04 5.28 -16.10
CA VAL A 274 -0.96 3.92 -16.66
C VAL A 274 0.18 3.82 -17.68
N LEU A 275 0.37 4.84 -18.52
CA LEU A 275 1.48 4.91 -19.46
C LEU A 275 2.84 4.90 -18.74
N GLY A 276 3.01 5.71 -17.69
CA GLY A 276 4.23 5.73 -16.89
C GLY A 276 4.52 4.39 -16.23
N ALA A 277 3.49 3.71 -15.72
CA ALA A 277 3.61 2.36 -15.19
C ALA A 277 3.98 1.32 -16.26
N ALA A 278 3.38 1.40 -17.45
CA ALA A 278 3.70 0.54 -18.59
C ALA A 278 5.18 0.70 -19.01
N LEU A 279 5.67 1.94 -19.10
CA LEU A 279 7.06 2.24 -19.42
C LEU A 279 8.02 1.76 -18.31
N ALA A 280 7.68 1.97 -17.04
CA ALA A 280 8.50 1.49 -15.93
C ALA A 280 8.66 -0.04 -15.95
N THR A 281 7.57 -0.77 -16.21
CA THR A 281 7.57 -2.24 -16.33
C THR A 281 8.23 -2.78 -17.60
N LEU A 282 8.40 -1.94 -18.63
CA LEU A 282 9.16 -2.27 -19.82
C LEU A 282 10.66 -2.15 -19.60
N ILE A 283 11.09 -1.11 -18.89
CA ILE A 283 12.49 -0.71 -18.80
C ILE A 283 13.21 -1.35 -17.61
N PHE A 284 12.52 -1.52 -16.47
CA PHE A 284 13.13 -1.93 -15.21
C PHE A 284 12.74 -3.34 -14.79
N THR A 285 13.54 -3.92 -13.89
CA THR A 285 13.20 -5.19 -13.25
C THR A 285 11.87 -5.07 -12.49
N PRO A 286 11.11 -6.16 -12.28
CA PRO A 286 9.80 -6.09 -11.63
C PRO A 286 9.81 -5.37 -10.28
N GLN A 287 10.86 -5.57 -9.48
CA GLN A 287 11.03 -4.93 -8.17
C GLN A 287 11.20 -3.40 -8.30
N ILE A 288 12.09 -2.96 -9.18
CA ILE A 288 12.37 -1.54 -9.41
C ILE A 288 11.15 -0.86 -10.06
N ALA A 289 10.50 -1.51 -11.01
CA ALA A 289 9.29 -0.99 -11.66
C ALA A 289 8.16 -0.76 -10.64
N MET A 290 7.90 -1.74 -9.77
CA MET A 290 6.88 -1.60 -8.72
C MET A 290 7.22 -0.48 -7.72
N ALA A 291 8.49 -0.37 -7.27
CA ALA A 291 8.93 0.73 -6.43
C ALA A 291 8.74 2.09 -7.11
N ALA A 292 9.13 2.22 -8.38
CA ALA A 292 9.03 3.46 -9.15
C ALA A 292 7.57 3.92 -9.31
N ILE A 293 6.65 2.98 -9.59
CA ILE A 293 5.21 3.26 -9.68
C ILE A 293 4.68 3.73 -8.32
N MET A 294 5.10 3.11 -7.21
CA MET A 294 4.70 3.55 -5.88
C MET A 294 5.26 4.93 -5.52
N ILE A 295 6.51 5.25 -5.88
CA ILE A 295 7.10 6.57 -5.67
C ILE A 295 6.29 7.64 -6.40
N MET A 296 5.92 7.40 -7.65
CA MET A 296 5.04 8.29 -8.40
C MET A 296 3.67 8.45 -7.73
N ALA A 297 2.99 7.34 -7.48
CA ALA A 297 1.60 7.36 -7.01
C ALA A 297 1.45 7.97 -5.62
N VAL A 298 2.38 7.66 -4.71
CA VAL A 298 2.40 8.23 -3.35
C VAL A 298 2.96 9.64 -3.34
N GLY A 299 4.02 9.90 -4.12
CA GLY A 299 4.68 11.19 -4.20
C GLY A 299 3.74 12.32 -4.63
N ASP A 300 3.13 12.22 -5.83
CA ASP A 300 2.22 13.28 -6.33
C ASP A 300 1.02 13.46 -5.39
N SER A 301 0.46 12.36 -4.90
CA SER A 301 -0.69 12.38 -3.99
C SER A 301 -0.37 13.12 -2.69
N VAL A 302 0.74 12.77 -2.02
CA VAL A 302 1.13 13.38 -0.74
C VAL A 302 1.59 14.82 -0.94
N THR A 303 2.39 15.11 -1.98
CA THR A 303 2.84 16.48 -2.28
C THR A 303 1.65 17.41 -2.44
N ASN A 304 0.63 17.01 -3.21
CA ASN A 304 -0.54 17.86 -3.47
C ASN A 304 -1.50 17.91 -2.26
N ILE A 305 -1.77 16.79 -1.58
CA ILE A 305 -2.66 16.78 -0.41
C ILE A 305 -2.05 17.61 0.72
N VAL A 306 -0.79 17.37 1.07
CA VAL A 306 -0.13 18.06 2.18
C VAL A 306 0.18 19.50 1.81
N GLY A 307 0.73 19.73 0.62
CA GLY A 307 1.10 21.07 0.19
C GLY A 307 -0.08 22.04 0.13
N ARG A 308 -1.22 21.60 -0.43
CA ARG A 308 -2.40 22.49 -0.58
C ARG A 308 -3.15 22.76 0.71
N HIS A 309 -3.23 21.78 1.61
CA HIS A 309 -4.10 21.85 2.78
C HIS A 309 -3.35 22.22 4.07
N PHE A 310 -2.05 21.93 4.13
CA PHE A 310 -1.26 22.09 5.35
C PHE A 310 0.07 22.83 5.11
N GLY A 311 0.46 23.05 3.85
CA GLY A 311 1.67 23.77 3.50
C GLY A 311 1.59 25.25 3.86
N LYS A 312 2.68 25.78 4.40
CA LYS A 312 2.79 27.20 4.81
C LYS A 312 3.91 27.90 4.07
N ILE A 313 4.98 27.17 3.77
CA ILE A 313 6.18 27.71 3.12
C ILE A 313 6.16 27.34 1.64
N LEU A 314 6.03 28.35 0.79
CA LEU A 314 6.13 28.18 -0.66
C LEU A 314 7.56 27.80 -1.06
N ASN A 315 7.68 26.94 -2.05
CA ASN A 315 8.97 26.56 -2.59
C ASN A 315 9.56 27.74 -3.40
N PRO A 316 10.80 28.20 -3.10
CA PRO A 316 11.48 29.25 -3.84
C PRO A 316 11.63 28.97 -5.35
N PHE A 317 11.68 27.70 -5.73
CA PHE A 317 11.85 27.25 -7.12
C PHE A 317 10.53 26.88 -7.81
N ASN A 318 9.41 26.88 -7.09
CA ASN A 318 8.08 26.65 -7.65
C ASN A 318 6.99 27.20 -6.74
N ALA A 319 6.47 28.39 -7.06
CA ALA A 319 5.45 29.08 -6.27
C ALA A 319 4.10 28.33 -6.16
N LYS A 320 3.90 27.22 -6.89
CA LYS A 320 2.71 26.37 -6.82
C LYS A 320 2.85 25.19 -5.86
N LYS A 321 4.04 24.97 -5.31
CA LYS A 321 4.36 23.84 -4.44
C LYS A 321 4.85 24.36 -3.09
N ASN A 322 4.60 23.58 -2.05
CA ASN A 322 5.01 23.88 -0.69
C ASN A 322 6.12 22.93 -0.26
N ILE A 323 7.09 23.44 0.49
CA ILE A 323 8.24 22.65 0.97
C ILE A 323 7.76 21.51 1.87
N GLU A 324 6.76 21.75 2.72
CA GLU A 324 6.21 20.74 3.62
C GLU A 324 5.54 19.60 2.86
N GLY A 325 4.90 19.91 1.73
CA GLY A 325 4.32 18.91 0.83
C GLY A 325 5.39 17.99 0.26
N THR A 326 6.45 18.57 -0.33
CA THR A 326 7.57 17.82 -0.91
C THR A 326 8.30 16.99 0.14
N ALA A 327 8.61 17.56 1.31
CA ALA A 327 9.31 16.85 2.38
C ALA A 327 8.50 15.64 2.89
N THR A 328 7.19 15.82 3.07
CA THR A 328 6.31 14.72 3.50
C THR A 328 6.20 13.65 2.41
N ALA A 329 6.13 14.05 1.14
CA ALA A 329 6.07 13.14 0.01
C ALA A 329 7.34 12.29 -0.12
N ILE A 330 8.54 12.87 0.10
CA ILE A 330 9.80 12.09 0.11
C ILE A 330 9.73 10.97 1.14
N ILE A 331 9.28 11.28 2.36
CA ILE A 331 9.15 10.28 3.43
C ILE A 331 8.14 9.21 3.00
N CYS A 332 6.90 9.59 2.66
CA CYS A 332 5.85 8.63 2.31
C CYS A 332 6.18 7.79 1.06
N ALA A 333 6.78 8.38 0.03
CA ALA A 333 7.21 7.68 -1.17
C ALA A 333 8.35 6.70 -0.88
N THR A 334 9.30 7.08 -0.02
CA THR A 334 10.37 6.18 0.45
C THR A 334 9.74 4.97 1.13
N LEU A 335 8.86 5.21 2.10
CA LEU A 335 8.15 4.14 2.83
C LEU A 335 7.38 3.20 1.88
N ALA A 336 6.75 3.74 0.84
CA ALA A 336 6.05 2.92 -0.15
C ALA A 336 6.99 2.13 -1.07
N ALA A 337 8.19 2.64 -1.38
CA ALA A 337 9.19 1.95 -2.20
C ALA A 337 9.92 0.84 -1.44
N LEU A 338 10.03 0.96 -0.11
CA LEU A 338 10.69 -0.01 0.77
C LEU A 338 10.12 -1.44 0.65
N PHE A 339 8.86 -1.58 0.23
CA PHE A 339 8.25 -2.88 -0.03
C PHE A 339 8.93 -3.70 -1.15
N PHE A 340 9.71 -3.05 -2.01
CA PHE A 340 10.30 -3.68 -3.19
C PHE A 340 11.81 -3.53 -3.28
N VAL A 341 12.39 -2.46 -2.70
CA VAL A 341 13.82 -2.17 -2.78
C VAL A 341 14.41 -1.79 -1.40
N PRO A 342 15.74 -1.90 -1.19
CA PRO A 342 16.37 -1.48 0.05
C PRO A 342 16.24 0.02 0.34
N PHE A 343 16.55 0.41 1.58
CA PHE A 343 16.38 1.78 2.06
C PHE A 343 17.09 2.84 1.23
N TRP A 344 18.38 2.67 0.94
CA TRP A 344 19.14 3.71 0.24
C TRP A 344 18.63 3.96 -1.19
N PRO A 345 18.40 2.94 -2.04
CA PRO A 345 17.75 3.13 -3.34
C PRO A 345 16.37 3.79 -3.23
N ALA A 346 15.51 3.35 -2.30
CA ALA A 346 14.19 3.92 -2.08
C ALA A 346 14.26 5.41 -1.71
N PHE A 347 15.12 5.75 -0.74
CA PHE A 347 15.24 7.10 -0.21
C PHE A 347 15.80 8.07 -1.25
N ILE A 348 16.90 7.71 -1.92
CA ILE A 348 17.52 8.58 -2.92
C ILE A 348 16.62 8.74 -4.15
N ALA A 349 15.97 7.67 -4.62
CA ALA A 349 15.02 7.77 -5.73
C ALA A 349 13.82 8.67 -5.39
N SER A 350 13.27 8.54 -4.18
CA SER A 350 12.17 9.40 -3.72
C SER A 350 12.62 10.86 -3.59
N LEU A 351 13.81 11.10 -3.00
CA LEU A 351 14.39 12.43 -2.86
C LEU A 351 14.59 13.11 -4.22
N VAL A 352 15.23 12.43 -5.16
CA VAL A 352 15.53 12.98 -6.51
C VAL A 352 14.24 13.23 -7.29
N SER A 353 13.31 12.28 -7.30
CA SER A 353 12.05 12.43 -8.03
C SER A 353 11.19 13.57 -7.50
N MET A 354 11.04 13.69 -6.16
CA MET A 354 10.27 14.77 -5.56
C MET A 354 10.98 16.12 -5.68
N ALA A 355 12.32 16.15 -5.66
CA ALA A 355 13.08 17.37 -5.93
C ALA A 355 12.85 17.86 -7.36
N ILE A 356 12.90 16.97 -8.37
CA ILE A 356 12.64 17.32 -9.77
C ILE A 356 11.20 17.83 -9.94
N GLU A 357 10.20 17.15 -9.37
CA GLU A 357 8.80 17.62 -9.39
C GLU A 357 8.64 19.01 -8.73
N SER A 358 9.45 19.28 -7.71
CA SER A 358 9.37 20.53 -6.95
C SER A 358 9.99 21.74 -7.65
N ILE A 359 10.76 21.55 -8.73
CA ILE A 359 11.42 22.64 -9.46
C ILE A 359 10.60 22.97 -10.72
N ASP A 360 10.11 24.21 -10.84
CA ASP A 360 9.60 24.69 -12.13
C ASP A 360 10.80 25.08 -12.99
N LEU A 361 11.36 24.11 -13.72
CA LEU A 361 12.57 24.30 -14.53
C LEU A 361 12.41 25.34 -15.66
N GLY A 362 11.24 25.97 -15.80
CA GLY A 362 10.97 26.90 -16.88
C GLY A 362 11.04 26.22 -18.26
N LEU A 363 11.04 24.88 -18.32
CA LEU A 363 10.97 24.09 -19.56
C LEU A 363 9.68 24.38 -20.35
N LYS A 364 8.67 24.96 -19.69
CA LYS A 364 7.50 25.58 -20.35
C LYS A 364 7.88 26.67 -21.36
N ARG A 365 9.03 27.32 -21.18
CA ARG A 365 9.60 28.27 -22.14
C ARG A 365 10.05 27.60 -23.45
N PHE A 366 10.33 26.30 -23.42
CA PHE A 366 10.73 25.48 -24.58
C PHE A 366 9.59 24.59 -25.12
N GLN A 367 8.34 24.73 -24.64
CA GLN A 367 7.16 23.96 -25.04
C GLN A 367 7.24 22.42 -24.92
N ILE A 368 8.29 21.88 -24.30
CA ILE A 368 8.38 20.44 -24.00
C ILE A 368 7.74 20.21 -22.63
N GLU A 369 6.46 19.82 -22.61
CA GLU A 369 5.77 19.37 -21.38
C GLU A 369 5.74 17.84 -21.33
N ILE A 370 6.63 17.25 -20.52
CA ILE A 370 6.53 15.84 -20.13
C ILE A 370 5.67 15.76 -18.87
N ASP A 371 4.67 14.87 -18.87
CA ASP A 371 3.78 14.68 -17.72
C ASP A 371 4.54 14.05 -16.54
N ASP A 372 4.34 14.56 -15.33
CA ASP A 372 5.03 14.09 -14.12
C ASP A 372 4.76 12.60 -13.86
N ASN A 373 3.59 12.11 -14.26
CA ASN A 373 3.19 10.71 -14.16
C ASN A 373 3.96 9.78 -15.12
N VAL A 374 4.72 10.32 -16.06
CA VAL A 374 5.66 9.55 -16.89
C VAL A 374 7.09 9.78 -16.41
N MET A 375 7.44 11.02 -16.08
CA MET A 375 8.80 11.41 -15.71
C MET A 375 9.25 10.77 -14.38
N ILE A 376 8.45 10.92 -13.32
CA ILE A 376 8.79 10.49 -11.96
C ILE A 376 9.16 9.00 -11.87
N PRO A 377 8.35 8.04 -12.38
CA PRO A 377 8.69 6.63 -12.27
C PRO A 377 9.93 6.28 -13.11
N LEU A 378 10.17 6.94 -14.23
CA LEU A 378 11.37 6.71 -15.04
C LEU A 378 12.64 7.19 -14.33
N VAL A 379 12.61 8.41 -13.77
CA VAL A 379 13.72 8.94 -12.96
C VAL A 379 14.00 8.04 -11.77
N ALA A 380 12.97 7.69 -11.00
CA ALA A 380 13.10 6.83 -9.83
C ALA A 380 13.70 5.46 -10.20
N GLY A 381 13.21 4.87 -11.30
CA GLY A 381 13.72 3.60 -11.81
C GLY A 381 15.18 3.66 -12.23
N VAL A 382 15.62 4.72 -12.93
CA VAL A 382 17.03 4.91 -13.29
C VAL A 382 17.91 5.01 -12.05
N VAL A 383 17.52 5.85 -11.08
CA VAL A 383 18.27 6.03 -9.83
C VAL A 383 18.43 4.70 -9.09
N MET A 384 17.35 3.96 -8.88
CA MET A 384 17.41 2.65 -8.21
C MET A 384 18.23 1.64 -9.00
N THR A 385 18.12 1.63 -10.33
CA THR A 385 18.90 0.71 -11.19
C THR A 385 20.39 0.97 -11.08
N VAL A 386 20.82 2.23 -10.98
CA VAL A 386 22.25 2.58 -10.79
C VAL A 386 22.73 2.17 -9.40
N MET A 387 21.90 2.36 -8.37
CA MET A 387 22.29 2.08 -6.98
C MET A 387 22.26 0.60 -6.59
N MET A 388 21.50 -0.22 -7.32
CA MET A 388 21.33 -1.66 -7.05
C MET A 388 22.22 -2.55 -7.93
N ARG A 389 23.15 -1.96 -8.69
CA ARG A 389 24.12 -2.66 -9.52
C ARG A 389 25.30 -3.21 -8.73
#